data_AF-A0A2E6XE51-F1
#
_entry.id   AF-A0A2E6XE51-F1
#
_cell.length_a   1.000
_cell.length_b   1.000
_cell.length_c   1.000
_cell.angle_alpha   90.00
_cell.angle_beta   90.00
_cell.angle_gamma   90.00
#
_symmetry.space_group_name_H-M   'P 1'
#
loop_
_entity.id
_entity.type
_entity.pdbx_description
1 polymer ?
#
loop_
_entity_poly.entity_id
_entity_poly.type
_entity_poly.pdbx_seq_one_letter_code
_entity_poly.pdbx_strand_id
1 'polypeptide(L)'
;MSVSAVKTKGGVRFRARLRIGGKVVSLGQYATRAEAESVVKAARAAAKETNRRSLRWWGEIWLNERDSDPHYRGVAKERSKWDRHVVGFAHFADWPLKKIKRRDVVAWVKRLQKRE
;
A
#
# COMPACT_ATOMS: atom_id res chain seq x y z
N MET A 1 1.47 10.76 -7.61
CA MET A 1 2.76 10.57 -8.31
C MET A 1 3.41 11.93 -8.39
N SER A 2 4.70 12.07 -8.09
CA SER A 2 5.35 13.38 -8.22
C SER A 2 6.79 13.19 -8.66
N VAL A 3 7.10 13.68 -9.86
CA VAL A 3 8.44 14.07 -10.26
C VAL A 3 8.57 15.55 -9.94
N SER A 4 9.63 15.94 -9.27
CA SER A 4 9.86 17.34 -8.90
C SER A 4 11.26 17.77 -9.31
N ALA A 5 11.39 18.93 -9.95
CA ALA A 5 12.69 19.53 -10.20
C ALA A 5 13.31 20.00 -8.87
N VAL A 6 14.61 19.76 -8.71
CA VAL A 6 15.41 20.15 -7.54
C VAL A 6 16.67 20.84 -8.06
N LYS A 7 16.91 22.08 -7.64
CA LYS A 7 18.18 22.78 -7.91
C LYS A 7 19.28 22.19 -7.03
N THR A 8 20.41 21.85 -7.64
CA THR A 8 21.63 21.38 -6.98
C THR A 8 22.82 22.26 -7.38
N LYS A 9 23.94 22.18 -6.64
CA LYS A 9 25.17 22.96 -6.94
C LYS A 9 25.70 22.77 -8.37
N GLY A 10 25.33 21.68 -9.06
CA GLY A 10 25.74 21.37 -10.44
C GLY A 10 24.63 21.43 -11.49
N GLY A 11 23.46 22.03 -11.20
CA GLY A 11 22.34 22.18 -12.14
C GLY A 11 20.99 21.66 -11.63
N VAL A 12 20.00 21.56 -12.53
CA VAL A 12 18.65 21.05 -12.22
C VAL A 12 18.64 19.52 -12.31
N ARG A 13 18.19 18.85 -11.24
CA ARG A 13 17.92 17.41 -11.22
C ARG A 13 16.44 17.13 -11.00
N PHE A 14 15.96 16.00 -11.47
CA PHE A 14 14.57 15.57 -11.31
C PHE A 14 14.48 14.46 -10.25
N ARG A 15 13.75 14.73 -9.17
CA ARG A 15 13.54 13.78 -8.07
C ARG A 15 12.31 12.93 -8.35
N ALA A 16 12.50 11.62 -8.38
CA ALA A 16 11.43 10.64 -8.51
C ALA A 16 10.89 10.25 -7.11
N ARG A 17 9.57 10.38 -6.91
CA ARG A 17 8.90 9.98 -5.67
C ARG A 17 7.67 9.12 -5.95
N LEU A 18 7.52 8.04 -5.18
CA LEU A 18 6.36 7.16 -5.23
C LEU A 18 5.79 6.95 -3.82
N ARG A 19 4.46 6.92 -3.72
CA ARG A 19 3.77 6.59 -2.48
C ARG A 19 3.50 5.08 -2.46
N ILE A 20 4.09 4.37 -1.50
CA ILE A 20 3.96 2.92 -1.32
C ILE A 20 3.59 2.67 0.13
N GLY A 21 2.48 1.95 0.37
CA GLY A 21 2.02 1.63 1.73
C GLY A 21 1.84 2.86 2.63
N GLY A 22 1.18 3.91 2.10
CA GLY A 22 0.94 5.17 2.82
C GLY A 22 2.15 6.11 2.96
N LYS A 23 3.39 5.62 2.79
CA LYS A 23 4.63 6.40 2.93
C LYS A 23 5.15 6.89 1.57
N VAL A 24 5.80 8.06 1.56
CA VAL A 24 6.47 8.60 0.37
C VAL A 24 7.91 8.09 0.35
N VAL A 25 8.24 7.30 -0.68
CA VAL A 25 9.58 6.75 -0.92
C VAL A 25 10.26 7.56 -2.03
N SER A 26 11.48 8.04 -1.76
CA SER A 26 12.34 8.69 -2.77
C SER A 26 13.05 7.62 -3.58
N LEU A 27 12.85 7.61 -4.89
CA LEU A 27 13.43 6.62 -5.80
C LEU A 27 14.80 7.05 -6.36
N GLY A 28 15.18 8.33 -6.19
CA GLY A 28 16.45 8.87 -6.65
C GLY A 28 16.32 10.28 -7.23
N GLN A 29 17.45 10.82 -7.67
CA GLN A 29 17.54 12.07 -8.43
C GLN A 29 18.20 11.78 -9.78
N TYR A 30 17.60 12.26 -10.86
CA TYR A 30 18.03 12.00 -12.24
C TYR A 30 18.40 13.30 -12.95
N ALA A 31 19.24 13.19 -13.97
CA ALA A 31 19.65 14.34 -14.78
C ALA A 31 18.50 14.85 -15.65
N THR A 32 17.66 13.94 -16.14
CA THR A 32 16.53 14.29 -17.02
C THR A 32 15.17 13.96 -16.40
N ARG A 33 14.14 14.68 -16.87
CA ARG A 33 12.75 14.44 -16.48
C ARG A 33 12.25 13.07 -16.98
N ALA A 34 12.59 12.71 -18.22
CA ALA A 34 12.17 11.47 -18.85
C ALA A 34 12.69 10.23 -18.09
N GLU A 35 13.95 10.26 -17.63
CA GLU A 35 14.51 9.19 -16.79
C GLU A 35 13.76 9.09 -15.45
N ALA A 36 13.52 10.22 -14.79
CA ALA A 36 12.77 10.24 -13.53
C ALA A 36 11.35 9.69 -13.70
N GLU A 37 10.67 10.02 -14.81
CA GLU A 37 9.32 9.52 -15.12
C GLU A 37 9.32 8.02 -15.44
N SER A 38 10.31 7.53 -16.19
CA SER A 38 10.48 6.10 -16.48
C SER A 38 10.67 5.28 -15.20
N VAL A 39 11.53 5.76 -14.29
CA VAL A 39 11.76 5.12 -12.99
C VAL A 39 10.49 5.11 -12.15
N VAL A 40 9.74 6.21 -12.09
CA VAL A 40 8.46 6.25 -11.37
C VAL A 40 7.46 5.27 -11.96
N LYS A 41 7.39 5.15 -13.30
CA LYS A 41 6.50 4.21 -13.99
C LYS A 41 6.86 2.76 -13.68
N ALA A 42 8.14 2.40 -13.76
CA ALA A 42 8.63 1.06 -13.42
C ALA A 42 8.41 0.71 -11.94
N ALA A 43 8.75 1.63 -11.03
CA ALA A 43 8.53 1.46 -9.60
C ALA A 43 7.03 1.33 -9.26
N ARG A 44 6.16 2.03 -9.99
CA ARG A 44 4.71 1.91 -9.82
C ARG A 44 4.19 0.55 -10.28
N ALA A 45 4.67 0.04 -11.40
CA ALA A 45 4.32 -1.31 -11.86
C ALA A 45 4.75 -2.37 -10.84
N ALA A 46 5.99 -2.28 -10.34
CA ALA A 46 6.51 -3.16 -9.29
C ALA A 46 5.72 -3.04 -7.97
N ALA A 47 5.33 -1.83 -7.57
CA ALA A 47 4.50 -1.60 -6.39
C ALA A 47 3.09 -2.16 -6.57
N LYS A 48 2.49 -2.04 -7.76
CA LYS A 48 1.18 -2.61 -8.09
C LYS A 48 1.20 -4.14 -8.00
N GLU A 49 2.27 -4.77 -8.49
CA GLU A 49 2.45 -6.22 -8.41
C GLU A 49 2.72 -6.70 -6.98
N THR A 50 3.47 -5.92 -6.18
CA THR A 50 3.66 -6.21 -4.75
C THR A 50 2.33 -6.07 -4.00
N ASN A 51 1.51 -5.08 -4.36
CA ASN A 51 0.21 -4.87 -3.76
C ASN A 51 -0.77 -5.99 -4.11
N ARG A 52 -0.69 -6.61 -5.30
CA ARG A 52 -1.45 -7.83 -5.69
C ARG A 52 -1.22 -9.06 -4.81
N ARG A 53 -0.30 -8.99 -3.84
CA ARG A 53 -0.07 -10.06 -2.85
C ARG A 53 -0.14 -9.55 -1.42
N SER A 54 -0.66 -8.34 -1.21
CA SER A 54 -0.80 -7.75 0.12
C SER A 54 -2.05 -8.27 0.82
N LEU A 55 -2.09 -8.11 2.15
CA LEU A 55 -3.29 -8.43 2.93
C LEU A 55 -4.49 -7.59 2.49
N ARG A 56 -4.29 -6.30 2.22
CA ARG A 56 -5.33 -5.40 1.70
C ARG A 56 -5.94 -5.96 0.42
N TRP A 57 -5.09 -6.22 -0.58
CA TRP A 57 -5.58 -6.67 -1.88
C TRP A 57 -6.29 -8.02 -1.78
N TRP A 58 -5.72 -8.96 -1.03
CA TRP A 58 -6.36 -10.25 -0.81
C TRP A 58 -7.73 -10.10 -0.14
N GLY A 59 -7.84 -9.26 0.89
CA GLY A 59 -9.10 -9.03 1.59
C GLY A 59 -10.16 -8.34 0.73
N GLU A 60 -9.76 -7.42 -0.17
CA GLU A 60 -10.68 -6.83 -1.16
C GLU A 60 -11.24 -7.89 -2.11
N ILE A 61 -10.40 -8.79 -2.64
CA ILE A 61 -10.83 -9.91 -3.49
C ILE A 61 -11.79 -10.82 -2.71
N TRP A 62 -11.39 -11.26 -1.52
CA TRP A 62 -12.18 -12.14 -0.68
C TRP A 62 -13.54 -11.54 -0.28
N LEU A 63 -13.61 -10.24 0.02
CA LEU A 63 -14.87 -9.55 0.28
C LEU A 63 -15.73 -9.37 -0.97
N ASN A 64 -15.13 -9.15 -2.14
CA ASN A 64 -15.88 -9.05 -3.40
C ASN A 64 -16.52 -10.40 -3.78
N GLU A 65 -15.77 -11.50 -3.61
CA GLU A 65 -16.29 -12.86 -3.85
C GLU A 65 -17.51 -13.13 -2.97
N ARG A 66 -17.44 -12.78 -1.68
CA ARG A 66 -18.58 -12.91 -0.75
C ARG A 66 -19.75 -12.00 -1.07
N ASP A 67 -19.49 -10.76 -1.47
CA ASP A 67 -20.56 -9.82 -1.82
C ASP A 67 -21.33 -10.27 -3.07
N SER A 68 -20.66 -11.01 -3.96
CA SER A 68 -21.27 -11.58 -5.17
C SER A 68 -22.04 -12.88 -4.95
N ASP A 69 -21.83 -13.55 -3.81
CA ASP A 69 -22.48 -14.83 -3.49
C ASP A 69 -23.74 -14.57 -2.64
N PRO A 70 -24.95 -14.91 -3.14
CA PRO A 70 -26.22 -14.67 -2.45
C PRO A 70 -26.35 -15.34 -1.07
N HIS A 71 -25.50 -16.33 -0.77
CA HIS A 71 -25.48 -17.01 0.52
C HIS A 71 -24.99 -16.08 1.65
N TYR A 72 -24.10 -15.14 1.35
CA TYR A 72 -23.54 -14.24 2.35
C TYR A 72 -24.36 -12.95 2.46
N ARG A 73 -24.86 -12.68 3.67
CA ARG A 73 -25.56 -11.43 3.99
C ARG A 73 -24.69 -10.55 4.88
N GLY A 74 -24.86 -9.24 4.76
CA GLY A 74 -24.18 -8.28 5.64
C GLY A 74 -22.71 -8.04 5.29
N VAL A 75 -22.28 -8.39 4.08
CA VAL A 75 -20.90 -8.18 3.60
C VAL A 75 -20.48 -6.71 3.67
N ALA A 76 -21.41 -5.76 3.48
CA ALA A 76 -21.16 -4.33 3.69
C ALA A 76 -20.69 -4.00 5.12
N LYS A 77 -21.26 -4.63 6.15
CA LYS A 77 -20.82 -4.48 7.55
C LYS A 77 -19.44 -5.11 7.75
N GLU A 78 -19.19 -6.28 7.18
CA GLU A 78 -17.87 -6.92 7.22
C GLU A 78 -16.81 -6.04 6.56
N ARG A 79 -17.11 -5.46 5.40
CA ARG A 79 -16.23 -4.52 4.68
C ARG A 79 -15.91 -3.28 5.51
N SER A 80 -16.91 -2.70 6.18
CA SER A 80 -16.67 -1.57 7.07
C SER A 80 -15.75 -1.92 8.25
N LYS A 81 -15.92 -3.11 8.85
CA LYS A 81 -15.01 -3.60 9.90
C LYS A 81 -13.61 -3.85 9.34
N TRP A 82 -13.51 -4.48 8.18
CA TRP A 82 -12.23 -4.70 7.49
C TRP A 82 -11.49 -3.38 7.24
N ASP A 83 -12.20 -2.38 6.71
CA ASP A 83 -11.63 -1.06 6.43
C ASP A 83 -11.13 -0.39 7.71
N ARG A 84 -11.92 -0.43 8.77
CA ARG A 84 -11.58 0.20 10.06
C ARG A 84 -10.45 -0.49 10.80
N HIS A 85 -10.43 -1.82 10.85
CA HIS A 85 -9.55 -2.58 11.75
C HIS A 85 -8.32 -3.13 11.05
N VAL A 86 -8.42 -3.48 9.76
CA VAL A 86 -7.31 -4.02 8.99
C VAL A 86 -6.67 -2.90 8.18
N VAL A 87 -7.36 -2.37 7.19
CA VAL A 87 -6.84 -1.36 6.25
C VAL A 87 -6.39 -0.08 6.95
N GLY A 88 -7.21 0.44 7.87
CA GLY A 88 -6.97 1.71 8.54
C GLY A 88 -6.09 1.63 9.78
N PHE A 89 -5.80 0.43 10.30
CA PHE A 89 -5.17 0.28 11.61
C PHE A 89 -4.04 -0.77 11.67
N ALA A 90 -4.11 -1.85 10.88
CA ALA A 90 -3.03 -2.81 10.81
C ALA A 90 -1.84 -2.21 10.06
N HIS A 91 -0.71 -2.08 10.75
CA HIS A 91 0.53 -1.53 10.20
C HIS A 91 1.12 -2.36 9.04
N PHE A 92 0.64 -3.59 8.86
CA PHE A 92 1.03 -4.53 7.82
C PHE A 92 -0.03 -4.72 6.72
N ALA A 93 -1.10 -3.93 6.69
CA ALA A 93 -2.17 -4.10 5.69
C ALA A 93 -1.65 -4.11 4.24
N ASP A 94 -0.66 -3.27 3.95
CA ASP A 94 -0.02 -3.17 2.62
C ASP A 94 1.18 -4.11 2.45
N TRP A 95 1.50 -4.95 3.43
CA TRP A 95 2.60 -5.90 3.34
C TRP A 95 2.19 -7.13 2.54
N PRO A 96 3.10 -7.74 1.76
CA PRO A 96 2.87 -9.05 1.17
C PRO A 96 2.49 -10.06 2.24
N LEU A 97 1.47 -10.90 2.01
CA LEU A 97 0.98 -11.91 2.95
C LEU A 97 2.12 -12.75 3.53
N LYS A 98 3.06 -13.21 2.69
CA LYS A 98 4.22 -14.00 3.09
C LYS A 98 5.20 -13.30 4.06
N LYS A 99 5.13 -11.97 4.19
CA LYS A 99 5.96 -11.20 5.12
C LYS A 99 5.28 -10.97 6.46
N ILE A 100 3.98 -11.20 6.57
CA ILE A 100 3.22 -11.04 7.81
C ILE A 100 3.55 -12.21 8.71
N LYS A 101 4.08 -11.93 9.90
CA LYS A 101 4.42 -12.95 10.89
C LYS A 101 3.40 -12.94 12.03
N ARG A 102 3.33 -14.06 12.75
CA ARG A 102 2.47 -14.20 13.95
C ARG A 102 2.65 -13.05 14.95
N ARG A 103 3.89 -12.61 15.19
CA ARG A 103 4.18 -11.50 16.12
C ARG A 103 3.51 -10.19 15.70
N ASP A 104 3.40 -9.94 14.40
CA ASP A 104 2.83 -8.69 13.87
C ASP A 104 1.32 -8.71 14.10
N VAL A 105 0.67 -9.85 13.82
CA VAL A 105 -0.76 -10.07 14.07
C VAL A 105 -1.09 -9.95 15.57
N VAL A 106 -0.33 -10.62 16.44
CA VAL A 106 -0.53 -10.54 17.89
C VAL A 106 -0.38 -9.11 18.40
N ALA A 107 0.63 -8.37 17.93
CA ALA A 107 0.82 -6.97 18.29
C ALA A 107 -0.34 -6.09 17.82
N TRP A 108 -0.88 -6.34 16.62
CA TRP A 108 -2.05 -5.63 16.11
C TRP A 108 -3.31 -5.93 16.93
N VAL A 109 -3.59 -7.20 17.25
CA VAL A 109 -4.76 -7.58 18.08
C VAL A 109 -4.67 -6.94 19.47
N LYS A 110 -3.51 -7.00 20.13
CA LYS A 110 -3.30 -6.35 21.44
C LYS A 110 -3.55 -4.83 21.38
N ARG A 111 -3.16 -4.18 20.28
CA ARG A 111 -3.43 -2.75 20.06
C ARG A 111 -4.91 -2.48 19.78
N LEU A 112 -5.59 -3.40 19.10
CA LEU A 112 -7.00 -3.26 18.78
C LEU A 112 -7.86 -3.39 20.04
N GLN A 113 -7.57 -4.36 20.90
CA GLN A 113 -8.23 -4.54 22.19
C GLN A 113 -8.13 -3.35 23.14
N LYS A 114 -7.07 -2.53 23.02
CA LYS A 114 -6.91 -1.31 23.83
C LYS A 114 -7.70 -0.11 23.30
N ARG A 115 -8.20 -0.21 22.07
CA ARG A 115 -8.85 0.88 21.33
C ARG A 115 -10.37 0.74 21.34
N GLU A 116 -10.87 -0.49 21.42
CA GLU A 116 -12.29 -0.81 21.64
C GLU A 116 -12.63 -0.77 23.13
#